data_AF-A0A1L9WX88-F1
#
_entry.id   AF-A0A1L9WX88-F1
#
_cell.length_a   1.000
_cell.length_b   1.000
_cell.length_c   1.000
_cell.angle_alpha   90.00
_cell.angle_beta   90.00
_cell.angle_gamma   90.00
#
_symmetry.space_group_name_H-M   'P 1'
#
loop_
_entity.id
_entity.type
_entity.pdbx_description
1 polymer ?
#
loop_
_entity_poly.entity_id
_entity_poly.type
_entity_poly.pdbx_seq_one_letter_code
_entity_poly.pdbx_strand_id
1 'polypeptide(L)'
;MTRKPSKPSKCPVSVNYHFTRRCNKACGFCFHTASSSHIESLANMKQALALLKDAGMRKINFAGGEPFLYPNTLGQMVDYCEETLRLESVSIVTNGSKVTERFLARHGCNIDILAVLCDSFNESVNVAIGRSSGN
;
A
#
# COMPACT_ATOMS: atom_id res chain seq x y z
N MET A 1 -33.12 -12.66 -31.60
CA MET A 1 -32.71 -13.04 -30.23
C MET A 1 -31.95 -11.87 -29.62
N THR A 2 -32.61 -11.07 -28.79
CA THR A 2 -31.99 -9.93 -28.10
C THR A 2 -31.11 -10.47 -26.97
N ARG A 3 -29.78 -10.24 -27.05
CA ARG A 3 -28.87 -10.55 -25.94
C ARG A 3 -29.31 -9.72 -24.74
N LYS A 4 -29.70 -10.38 -23.65
CA LYS A 4 -29.88 -9.74 -22.34
C LYS A 4 -28.60 -8.99 -21.96
N PRO A 5 -28.67 -7.81 -21.31
CA PRO A 5 -27.50 -7.15 -20.78
C PRO A 5 -26.85 -8.10 -19.76
N SER A 6 -25.63 -8.54 -20.04
CA SER A 6 -24.81 -9.29 -19.08
C SER A 6 -24.63 -8.44 -17.83
N LYS A 7 -24.82 -9.03 -16.64
CA LYS A 7 -24.45 -8.39 -15.36
C LYS A 7 -23.09 -7.70 -15.51
N PRO A 8 -22.90 -6.47 -15.01
CA PRO A 8 -21.59 -5.85 -15.06
C PRO A 8 -20.59 -6.76 -14.33
N SER A 9 -19.52 -7.11 -15.03
CA SER A 9 -18.32 -7.71 -14.44
C SER A 9 -17.92 -6.84 -13.24
N LYS A 10 -17.69 -7.45 -12.07
CA LYS A 10 -17.25 -6.70 -10.89
C LYS A 10 -15.89 -6.08 -11.20
N CYS A 11 -15.86 -4.76 -11.37
CA CYS A 11 -14.65 -3.99 -11.64
C CYS A 11 -13.98 -3.60 -10.30
N PRO A 12 -12.69 -3.94 -10.07
CA PRO A 12 -11.97 -3.59 -8.85
C PRO A 12 -11.47 -2.13 -8.92
N VAL A 13 -12.40 -1.16 -8.91
CA VAL A 13 -12.10 0.27 -9.10
C VAL A 13 -11.00 0.78 -8.17
N SER A 14 -10.98 0.33 -6.91
CA SER A 14 -9.97 0.67 -5.90
C SER A 14 -9.46 -0.58 -5.21
N VAL A 15 -8.14 -0.74 -5.16
CA VAL A 15 -7.48 -1.93 -4.60
C VAL A 15 -6.54 -1.53 -3.47
N ASN A 16 -6.55 -2.32 -2.39
CA ASN A 16 -5.51 -2.28 -1.36
C ASN A 16 -4.52 -3.40 -1.64
N TYR A 17 -3.26 -3.07 -1.88
CA TYR A 17 -2.22 -4.06 -2.12
C TYR A 17 -1.28 -4.18 -0.92
N HIS A 18 -1.49 -5.24 -0.14
CA HIS A 18 -0.67 -5.63 1.00
C HIS A 18 0.48 -6.53 0.55
N PHE A 19 1.54 -5.93 -0.01
CA PHE A 19 2.63 -6.69 -0.66
C PHE A 19 3.64 -7.30 0.34
N THR A 20 3.55 -6.92 1.62
CA THR A 20 4.35 -7.49 2.71
C THR A 20 3.50 -7.61 3.96
N ARG A 21 3.79 -8.60 4.81
CA ARG A 21 3.20 -8.73 6.16
C ARG A 21 4.16 -8.33 7.27
N ARG A 22 5.43 -8.00 6.97
CA ARG A 22 6.39 -7.58 7.99
C ARG A 22 6.12 -6.14 8.41
N CYS A 23 6.07 -5.89 9.72
CA CYS A 23 5.91 -4.57 10.32
C CYS A 23 6.97 -4.37 11.41
N ASN A 24 7.39 -3.13 11.64
CA ASN A 24 8.30 -2.75 12.73
C ASN A 24 7.55 -2.19 13.96
N LYS A 25 6.24 -2.42 14.04
CA LYS A 25 5.37 -2.12 15.18
C LYS A 25 4.65 -3.40 15.61
N ALA A 26 4.17 -3.42 16.86
CA ALA A 26 3.55 -4.59 17.47
C ALA A 26 2.15 -4.24 18.01
N CYS A 27 1.35 -3.56 17.19
CA CYS A 27 0.06 -3.04 17.61
C CYS A 27 -0.90 -4.18 18.00
N GLY A 28 -1.42 -4.16 19.23
CA GLY A 28 -2.26 -5.25 19.78
C GLY A 28 -3.58 -5.47 19.03
N PHE A 29 -4.02 -4.46 18.28
CA PHE A 29 -5.25 -4.46 17.47
C PHE A 29 -5.00 -4.73 15.97
N CYS A 30 -3.77 -5.05 15.57
CA CYS A 30 -3.43 -5.26 14.16
C CYS A 30 -4.16 -6.49 13.58
N PHE A 31 -4.98 -6.28 12.54
CA PHE A 31 -5.65 -7.37 11.82
C PHE A 31 -4.82 -7.96 10.66
N HIS A 32 -3.69 -7.33 10.30
CA HIS A 32 -2.82 -7.74 9.20
C HIS A 32 -1.45 -8.18 9.74
N THR A 33 -1.46 -9.21 10.58
CA THR A 33 -0.27 -9.69 11.28
C THR A 33 0.73 -10.41 10.37
N ALA A 34 1.97 -10.49 10.85
CA ALA A 34 3.12 -11.14 10.18
C ALA A 34 3.01 -12.67 10.17
N SER A 35 1.95 -13.21 9.57
CA SER A 35 1.72 -14.66 9.43
C SER A 35 2.60 -15.33 8.39
N SER A 36 3.28 -14.56 7.54
CA SER A 36 4.26 -15.05 6.56
C SER A 36 5.33 -14.00 6.28
N SER A 37 6.49 -14.43 5.80
CA SER A 37 7.59 -13.58 5.36
C SER A 37 7.73 -13.47 3.84
N HIS A 38 6.93 -14.23 3.09
CA HIS A 38 6.95 -14.22 1.63
C HIS A 38 6.60 -12.84 1.06
N ILE A 39 7.39 -12.40 0.09
CA ILE A 39 7.18 -11.21 -0.72
C ILE A 39 7.45 -11.63 -2.16
N GLU A 40 6.53 -11.27 -3.06
CA GLU A 40 6.68 -11.59 -4.48
C GLU A 40 7.87 -10.88 -5.12
N SER A 41 8.27 -11.34 -6.31
CA SER A 41 9.26 -10.60 -7.10
C SER A 41 8.66 -9.30 -7.65
N LEU A 42 9.46 -8.25 -7.79
CA LEU A 42 8.97 -6.98 -8.37
C LEU A 42 8.34 -7.16 -9.76
N ALA A 43 8.88 -8.08 -10.56
CA ALA A 43 8.32 -8.41 -11.88
C ALA A 43 6.88 -8.96 -11.75
N ASN A 44 6.66 -9.92 -10.86
CA ASN A 44 5.34 -10.47 -10.59
C ASN A 44 4.38 -9.42 -10.01
N MET A 45 4.86 -8.54 -9.12
CA MET A 45 4.05 -7.45 -8.58
C MET A 45 3.58 -6.49 -9.69
N LYS A 46 4.48 -6.08 -10.59
CA LYS A 46 4.15 -5.23 -11.74
C LYS A 46 3.16 -5.92 -12.69
N GLN A 47 3.36 -7.21 -12.95
CA GLN A 47 2.43 -8.01 -13.75
C GLN A 47 1.04 -8.06 -13.10
N ALA A 48 0.96 -8.27 -11.79
CA ALA A 48 -0.32 -8.27 -11.07
C ALA A 48 -1.01 -6.89 -11.12
N LEU A 49 -0.27 -5.80 -10.98
CA LEU A 49 -0.80 -4.44 -11.10
C LEU A 49 -1.35 -4.15 -12.51
N ALA A 50 -0.67 -4.62 -13.56
CA ALA A 50 -1.16 -4.52 -14.93
C ALA A 50 -2.48 -5.28 -15.13
N LEU A 51 -2.57 -6.52 -14.63
CA LEU A 51 -3.81 -7.31 -14.68
C LEU A 51 -4.97 -6.61 -13.94
N LEU A 52 -4.69 -5.97 -12.81
CA LEU A 52 -5.70 -5.19 -12.08
C LEU A 52 -6.15 -3.96 -12.87
N LYS A 53 -5.22 -3.25 -13.53
CA LYS A 53 -5.54 -2.13 -14.42
C LYS A 53 -6.44 -2.59 -15.58
N ASP A 54 -6.10 -3.70 -16.23
CA ASP A 54 -6.90 -4.28 -17.32
C ASP A 54 -8.30 -4.72 -16.84
N ALA A 55 -8.40 -5.17 -15.59
CA ALA A 55 -9.67 -5.48 -14.95
C ALA A 55 -10.51 -4.22 -14.60
N GLY A 56 -9.94 -3.03 -14.75
CA GLY A 56 -10.60 -1.73 -14.55
C GLY A 56 -10.22 -1.00 -13.25
N MET A 57 -9.13 -1.40 -12.59
CA MET A 57 -8.60 -0.64 -11.45
C MET A 57 -8.21 0.78 -11.85
N ARG A 58 -8.69 1.76 -11.07
CA ARG A 58 -8.40 3.18 -11.25
C ARG A 58 -7.52 3.72 -10.12
N LYS A 59 -7.59 3.13 -8.92
CA LYS A 59 -6.89 3.58 -7.72
C LYS A 59 -6.18 2.43 -7.01
N ILE A 60 -4.95 2.67 -6.55
CA ILE A 60 -4.18 1.73 -5.73
C ILE A 60 -3.85 2.37 -4.38
N ASN A 61 -3.96 1.57 -3.32
CA ASN A 61 -3.41 1.90 -2.01
C ASN A 61 -2.38 0.84 -1.61
N PHE A 62 -1.11 1.22 -1.54
CA PHE A 62 -0.07 0.35 -1.01
C PHE A 62 -0.16 0.30 0.50
N ALA A 63 -0.34 -0.92 1.00
CA ALA A 63 -0.41 -1.24 2.40
C ALA A 63 0.40 -2.51 2.68
N GLY A 64 0.20 -3.11 3.85
CA GLY A 64 0.96 -4.27 4.31
C GLY A 64 1.32 -4.08 5.77
N GLY A 65 2.22 -4.91 6.30
CA GLY A 65 2.77 -4.69 7.63
C GLY A 65 3.31 -3.26 7.75
N GLU A 66 4.48 -2.96 7.19
CA GLU A 66 4.94 -1.58 6.96
C GLU A 66 5.59 -1.47 5.58
N PRO A 67 4.96 -0.77 4.61
CA PRO A 67 5.48 -0.62 3.25
C PRO A 67 6.90 -0.04 3.20
N PHE A 68 7.21 0.93 4.06
CA PHE A 68 8.51 1.61 4.06
C PHE A 68 9.66 0.76 4.63
N LEU A 69 9.41 -0.49 5.04
CA LEU A 69 10.49 -1.48 5.22
C LEU A 69 11.12 -1.91 3.89
N TYR A 70 10.45 -1.66 2.77
CA TYR A 70 10.90 -2.06 1.43
C TYR A 70 10.86 -0.87 0.45
N PRO A 71 11.58 0.24 0.75
CA PRO A 71 11.42 1.50 0.03
C PRO A 71 11.78 1.40 -1.46
N ASN A 72 12.78 0.59 -1.82
CA ASN A 72 13.16 0.40 -3.23
C ASN A 72 12.07 -0.31 -4.04
N THR A 73 11.41 -1.32 -3.46
CA THR A 73 10.32 -2.05 -4.11
C THR A 73 9.07 -1.18 -4.17
N LEU A 74 8.72 -0.52 -3.06
CA LEU A 74 7.59 0.39 -2.97
C LEU A 74 7.69 1.53 -3.99
N GLY A 75 8.82 2.23 -4.05
CA GLY A 75 9.04 3.33 -4.99
C GLY A 75 8.89 2.89 -6.45
N GLN A 76 9.47 1.75 -6.82
CA GLN A 76 9.33 1.20 -8.18
C GLN A 76 7.89 0.78 -8.54
N MET A 77 7.06 0.40 -7.57
CA MET A 77 5.64 0.13 -7.81
C MET A 77 4.82 1.41 -7.92
N VAL A 78 5.13 2.42 -7.10
CA VAL A 78 4.54 3.77 -7.16
C VAL A 78 4.77 4.37 -8.55
N ASP A 79 6.03 4.46 -8.97
CA ASP A 79 6.40 5.02 -10.27
C ASP A 79 5.75 4.23 -11.42
N TYR A 80 5.71 2.90 -11.33
CA TYR A 80 5.06 2.06 -12.33
C TYR A 80 3.55 2.33 -12.44
N CYS A 81 2.86 2.49 -11.31
CA CYS A 81 1.42 2.76 -11.30
C CYS A 81 1.09 4.13 -11.92
N GLU A 82 1.88 5.15 -11.60
CA GLU A 82 1.65 6.51 -12.09
C GLU A 82 2.13 6.67 -13.54
N GLU A 83 3.40 6.35 -13.81
CA GLU A 83 4.04 6.68 -15.09
C GLU A 83 3.67 5.69 -16.20
N THR A 84 3.51 4.40 -15.87
CA THR A 84 3.23 3.35 -16.86
C THR A 84 1.75 3.02 -16.93
N LEU A 85 1.12 2.69 -15.81
CA LEU A 85 -0.30 2.30 -15.80
C LEU A 85 -1.26 3.48 -15.87
N ARG A 86 -0.77 4.71 -15.63
CA ARG A 86 -1.58 5.94 -15.61
C ARG A 86 -2.83 5.72 -14.75
N LEU A 87 -2.62 5.25 -13.52
CA LEU A 87 -3.69 5.19 -12.54
C LEU A 87 -4.13 6.62 -12.21
N GLU A 88 -5.37 6.75 -11.74
CA GLU A 88 -5.90 8.07 -11.37
C GLU A 88 -5.54 8.46 -9.94
N SER A 89 -5.10 7.49 -9.14
CA SER A 89 -4.61 7.76 -7.81
C SER A 89 -3.70 6.64 -7.29
N VAL A 90 -2.54 7.04 -6.79
CA VAL A 90 -1.59 6.22 -6.07
C VAL A 90 -1.51 6.71 -4.62
N SER A 91 -1.83 5.83 -3.69
CA SER A 91 -1.84 6.13 -2.26
C SER A 91 -1.02 5.12 -1.47
N ILE A 92 -0.55 5.53 -0.29
CA ILE A 92 0.21 4.68 0.63
C ILE A 92 -0.32 4.89 2.04
N VAL A 93 -0.57 3.79 2.76
CA VAL A 93 -0.80 3.81 4.21
C VAL A 93 0.45 3.33 4.94
N THR A 94 0.95 4.11 5.89
CA THR A 94 2.18 3.82 6.64
C THR A 94 2.05 4.20 8.12
N ASN A 95 2.82 3.55 8.98
CA ASN A 95 3.03 4.00 10.36
C ASN A 95 3.99 5.21 10.48
N GLY A 96 4.56 5.68 9.37
CA GLY A 96 5.40 6.88 9.29
C GLY A 96 6.85 6.70 9.72
N SER A 97 7.19 5.64 10.49
CA SER A 97 8.49 5.51 11.17
C SER A 97 9.71 5.31 10.26
N LYS A 98 9.50 5.01 8.98
CA LYS A 98 10.56 4.74 8.00
C LYS A 98 10.45 5.60 6.74
N VAL A 99 9.56 6.59 6.73
CA VAL A 99 9.50 7.57 5.66
C VAL A 99 10.75 8.44 5.70
N THR A 100 11.37 8.71 4.56
CA THR A 100 12.58 9.54 4.46
C THR A 100 12.43 10.60 3.39
N GLU A 101 13.07 11.75 3.58
CA GLU A 101 13.13 12.82 2.56
C GLU A 101 13.68 12.30 1.23
N ARG A 102 14.69 11.43 1.27
CA ARG A 102 15.26 10.81 0.07
C ARG A 102 14.23 10.03 -0.75
N PHE A 103 13.34 9.30 -0.07
CA PHE A 103 12.28 8.57 -0.76
C PHE A 103 11.28 9.55 -1.40
N LEU A 104 10.84 10.56 -0.63
CA LEU A 104 9.87 11.56 -1.10
C LEU A 104 10.44 12.42 -2.25
N ALA A 105 11.71 12.80 -2.18
CA ALA A 105 12.38 13.53 -3.24
C ALA A 105 12.45 12.73 -4.55
N ARG A 106 12.47 11.40 -4.48
CA ARG A 106 12.56 10.52 -5.64
C ARG A 106 11.21 10.09 -6.20
N HIS A 107 10.27 9.73 -5.33
CA HIS A 107 9.00 9.09 -5.70
C HIS A 107 7.77 9.92 -5.32
N GLY A 108 7.94 10.96 -4.50
CA GLY A 108 6.84 11.73 -3.91
C GLY A 108 5.96 12.44 -4.92
N CYS A 109 6.49 12.83 -6.09
CA CYS A 109 5.70 13.43 -7.16
C CYS A 109 4.67 12.46 -7.77
N ASN A 110 4.86 11.14 -7.58
CA ASN A 110 4.00 10.08 -8.08
C ASN A 110 3.05 9.54 -6.98
N ILE A 111 2.94 10.23 -5.84
CA ILE A 111 2.08 9.85 -4.72
C ILE A 111 1.03 10.94 -4.49
N ASP A 112 -0.24 10.62 -4.69
CA ASP A 112 -1.33 11.56 -4.44
C ASP A 112 -1.65 11.69 -2.95
N ILE A 113 -1.59 10.57 -2.22
CA ILE A 113 -2.01 10.50 -0.81
C ILE A 113 -1.02 9.65 -0.01
N LEU A 114 -0.39 10.27 0.98
CA LEU A 114 0.35 9.57 2.02
C LEU A 114 -0.43 9.63 3.33
N ALA A 115 -1.06 8.52 3.69
CA ALA A 115 -1.81 8.37 4.94
C ALA A 115 -0.90 7.84 6.05
N VAL A 116 -0.66 8.68 7.07
CA VAL A 116 0.12 8.32 8.25
C VAL A 116 -0.81 7.92 9.39
N LEU A 117 -0.63 6.71 9.92
CA LEU A 117 -1.47 6.17 10.98
C LEU A 117 -1.11 6.80 12.34
N CYS A 118 -2.10 7.46 12.96
CA CYS A 118 -2.01 8.03 14.30
C CYS A 118 -3.26 7.64 15.08
N ASP A 119 -3.12 6.87 16.17
CA ASP A 119 -4.25 6.41 16.98
C ASP A 119 -4.46 7.26 18.24
N SER A 120 -3.43 7.99 18.69
CA SER A 120 -3.47 8.84 19.88
C SER A 120 -2.39 9.93 19.81
N PHE A 121 -2.71 11.11 20.36
CA PHE A 121 -1.73 12.18 20.62
C PHE A 121 -1.03 12.04 21.98
N ASN A 122 -1.46 11.09 22.81
CA ASN A 122 -0.79 10.73 24.06
C ASN A 122 0.14 9.54 23.84
N GLU A 123 1.44 9.75 24.05
CA GLU A 123 2.48 8.74 23.84
C GLU A 123 2.32 7.52 24.77
N SER A 124 1.89 7.72 26.02
CA SER A 124 1.68 6.58 26.93
C SER A 124 0.61 5.63 26.39
N VAL A 125 -0.40 6.16 25.69
CA VAL A 125 -1.42 5.36 25.01
C VAL A 125 -0.80 4.65 23.80
N ASN A 126 0.01 5.34 22.98
CA ASN A 126 0.69 4.72 21.83
C ASN A 126 1.63 3.58 22.23
N VAL A 127 2.32 3.71 23.37
CA VAL A 127 3.11 2.62 23.97
C VAL A 127 2.20 1.47 24.38
N ALA A 128 1.13 1.75 25.15
CA ALA A 128 0.22 0.72 25.65
C ALA A 128 -0.44 -0.10 24.53
N ILE A 129 -0.78 0.53 23.41
CA ILE A 129 -1.42 -0.16 22.27
C ILE A 129 -0.41 -0.77 21.28
N GLY A 130 0.89 -0.63 21.51
CA GLY A 130 1.97 -1.20 20.67
C GLY A 130 2.24 -0.42 19.37
N ARG A 131 1.83 0.85 19.28
CA ARG A 131 2.09 1.74 18.14
C ARG A 131 3.40 2.53 18.30
N SER A 132 3.88 2.72 19.52
CA SER A 132 5.19 3.29 19.78
C SER A 132 6.32 2.31 19.44
N SER A 133 7.54 2.83 19.29
CA SER A 133 8.76 2.04 19.25
C SER A 133 9.49 2.00 20.61
N GLY A 134 8.95 2.66 21.64
CA GLY A 134 9.53 2.65 22.99
C GLY A 134 10.88 3.34 23.10
N ASN A 135 11.07 4.47 22.40
CA ASN A 135 12.24 5.33 22.58
C ASN A 135 12.05 6.31 23.73
#